data_AF-A0A7Y2A6U4-F1
#
_entry.id   AF-A0A7Y2A6U4-F1
#
_cell.length_a   1.000
_cell.length_b   1.000
_cell.length_c   1.000
_cell.angle_alpha   90.00
_cell.angle_beta   90.00
_cell.angle_gamma   90.00
#
_symmetry.space_group_name_H-M   'P 1'
#
loop_
_entity.id
_entity.type
_entity.pdbx_description
1 polymer ?
#
loop_
_entity_poly.entity_id
_entity_poly.type
_entity_poly.pdbx_seq_one_letter_code
_entity_poly.pdbx_strand_id
1 'polypeptide(L)'
;MEELYAVASSFLILFSIVMAIYYAIGLKRSTIAYKVFTLYLIAMAIVQSVSYYIGGVLHENNLFMFHYYYILQFYILTIFYYLLLHARWIPYVTVLVTSILVWTYVRDPGVFLVYSPLGVTLTQSVLIAYIISYFYRSLSGHLRYIYINIGLFFFLITSILVFASGNLML
;
A
#
# COMPACT_ATOMS: atom_id res chain seq x y z
N MET A 1 -16.85 -22.81 0.66
CA MET A 1 -16.47 -21.38 0.54
C MET A 1 -15.44 -21.01 1.59
N GLU A 2 -15.64 -21.32 2.88
CA GLU A 2 -14.67 -21.03 3.95
C GLU A 2 -13.27 -21.64 3.76
N GLU A 3 -13.17 -22.92 3.39
CA GLU A 3 -11.87 -23.55 3.10
C GLU A 3 -11.11 -22.85 1.97
N LEU A 4 -11.82 -22.42 0.92
CA LEU A 4 -11.22 -21.68 -0.20
C LEU A 4 -10.64 -20.34 0.27
N TYR A 5 -11.34 -19.62 1.15
CA TYR A 5 -10.85 -18.37 1.72
C TYR A 5 -9.62 -18.59 2.62
N ALA A 6 -9.61 -19.65 3.43
CA ALA A 6 -8.49 -19.98 4.29
C ALA A 6 -7.22 -20.33 3.49
N VAL A 7 -7.37 -21.15 2.43
CA VAL A 7 -6.27 -21.51 1.52
C VAL A 7 -5.77 -20.27 0.78
N ALA A 8 -6.67 -19.44 0.25
CA ALA A 8 -6.30 -18.21 -0.45
C ALA A 8 -5.55 -17.23 0.46
N SER A 9 -6.04 -17.01 1.68
CA SER A 9 -5.39 -16.13 2.67
C SER A 9 -3.97 -16.62 3.01
N SER A 10 -3.83 -17.92 3.29
CA SER A 10 -2.53 -18.53 3.62
C SER A 10 -1.54 -18.41 2.47
N PHE A 11 -2.01 -18.66 1.24
CA PHE A 11 -1.21 -18.51 0.03
C PHE A 11 -0.74 -17.06 -0.17
N LEU A 12 -1.63 -16.07 -0.01
CA LEU A 12 -1.30 -14.66 -0.18
C LEU A 12 -0.25 -14.18 0.83
N ILE A 13 -0.37 -14.59 2.10
CA ILE A 13 0.60 -14.25 3.15
C ILE A 13 1.95 -14.86 2.81
N LEU A 14 1.99 -16.16 2.49
CA LEU A 14 3.24 -16.83 2.12
C LEU A 14 3.88 -16.16 0.90
N PHE A 15 3.09 -15.84 -0.13
CA PHE A 15 3.56 -15.15 -1.32
C PHE A 15 4.17 -13.78 -0.98
N SER A 16 3.54 -13.01 -0.10
CA SER A 16 4.05 -11.70 0.34
C SER A 16 5.42 -11.82 1.03
N ILE A 17 5.60 -12.82 1.89
CA ILE A 17 6.84 -13.09 2.62
C ILE A 17 7.95 -13.52 1.64
N VAL A 18 7.64 -14.46 0.74
CA VAL A 18 8.59 -14.94 -0.28
C VAL A 18 9.06 -13.78 -1.15
N MET A 19 8.15 -12.91 -1.60
CA MET A 19 8.50 -11.74 -2.41
C MET A 19 9.37 -10.75 -1.64
N ALA A 20 9.06 -10.49 -0.36
CA ALA A 20 9.88 -9.63 0.48
C ALA A 20 11.31 -10.17 0.65
N ILE A 21 11.46 -11.48 0.91
CA ILE A 21 12.77 -12.14 1.05
C ILE A 21 13.55 -12.09 -0.27
N TYR A 22 12.89 -12.42 -1.39
CA TYR A 22 13.53 -12.40 -2.71
C TYR A 22 14.11 -11.01 -3.03
N TYR A 23 13.33 -9.95 -2.80
CA TYR A 23 13.79 -8.57 -3.00
C TYR A 23 14.85 -8.13 -1.97
N ALA A 24 14.81 -8.67 -0.75
CA ALA A 24 15.81 -8.39 0.28
C ALA A 24 17.19 -8.95 -0.09
N ILE A 25 17.25 -10.14 -0.67
CA ILE A 25 18.51 -10.76 -1.13
C ILE A 25 19.19 -9.89 -2.20
N GLY A 26 18.40 -9.24 -3.08
CA GLY A 26 18.88 -8.35 -4.14
C GLY A 26 19.45 -7.00 -3.67
N LEU A 27 19.47 -6.70 -2.37
CA LEU A 27 19.83 -5.37 -1.87
C LEU A 27 21.30 -4.97 -2.11
N LYS A 28 22.23 -5.93 -2.17
CA LYS A 28 23.69 -5.70 -2.03
C LYS A 28 24.33 -4.77 -3.08
N ARG A 29 23.69 -4.47 -4.23
CA ARG A 29 24.15 -3.47 -5.22
C ARG A 29 22.99 -2.75 -5.93
N SER A 30 21.89 -2.54 -5.20
CA SER A 30 20.66 -1.98 -5.75
C SER A 30 20.58 -0.45 -5.65
N THR A 31 19.77 0.17 -6.51
CA THR A 31 19.49 1.63 -6.45
C THR A 31 18.68 1.97 -5.20
N ILE A 32 18.66 3.24 -4.81
CA ILE A 32 17.84 3.71 -3.67
C ILE A 32 16.35 3.39 -3.91
N ALA A 33 15.83 3.59 -5.13
CA ALA A 33 14.44 3.29 -5.45
C ALA A 33 14.11 1.80 -5.26
N TYR A 34 15.02 0.89 -5.64
CA TYR A 34 14.85 -0.54 -5.37
C TYR A 34 14.78 -0.82 -3.87
N LYS A 35 15.67 -0.23 -3.07
CA LYS A 35 15.68 -0.42 -1.61
C LYS A 35 14.38 0.07 -0.97
N VAL A 36 13.84 1.20 -1.42
CA VAL A 36 12.55 1.72 -0.95
C VAL A 36 11.40 0.79 -1.32
N PHE A 37 11.39 0.24 -2.54
CA PHE A 37 10.37 -0.74 -2.93
C PHE A 37 10.50 -2.06 -2.16
N THR A 38 11.71 -2.53 -1.88
CA THR A 38 11.94 -3.68 -1.01
C THR A 38 11.43 -3.41 0.40
N LEU A 39 11.66 -2.22 0.95
CA LEU A 39 11.11 -1.80 2.24
C LEU A 39 9.56 -1.83 2.23
N TYR A 40 8.94 -1.39 1.12
CA TYR A 40 7.49 -1.50 0.95
C TYR A 40 7.03 -2.96 1.04
N LEU A 41 7.66 -3.89 0.32
CA LEU A 41 7.30 -5.31 0.36
C LEU A 41 7.46 -5.90 1.76
N ILE A 42 8.55 -5.58 2.46
CA ILE A 42 8.79 -6.04 3.84
C ILE A 42 7.71 -5.49 4.78
N ALA A 43 7.41 -4.19 4.70
CA ALA A 43 6.38 -3.57 5.54
C ALA A 43 5.00 -4.22 5.30
N MET A 44 4.64 -4.48 4.04
CA MET A 44 3.38 -5.14 3.71
C MET A 44 3.33 -6.59 4.19
N ALA A 45 4.44 -7.34 4.08
CA ALA A 45 4.53 -8.70 4.60
C ALA A 45 4.37 -8.74 6.13
N ILE A 46 4.99 -7.79 6.85
CA ILE A 46 4.84 -7.66 8.31
C ILE A 46 3.38 -7.35 8.67
N VAL A 47 2.78 -6.34 8.06
CA VAL A 47 1.39 -5.94 8.35
C VAL A 47 0.42 -7.09 8.08
N GLN A 48 0.58 -7.82 6.97
CA GLN A 48 -0.28 -8.97 6.64
C GLN A 48 -0.08 -10.13 7.63
N SER A 49 1.16 -10.42 8.01
CA SER A 49 1.46 -11.50 8.96
C SER A 49 0.90 -11.22 10.35
N VAL A 50 1.05 -9.97 10.83
CA VAL A 50 0.49 -9.54 12.12
C VAL A 50 -1.04 -9.53 12.07
N SER A 51 -1.64 -9.03 10.98
CA SER A 51 -3.10 -9.03 10.81
C SER A 51 -3.67 -10.45 10.82
N TYR A 52 -3.00 -11.40 10.15
CA TYR A 52 -3.38 -12.81 10.17
C TYR A 52 -3.22 -13.44 11.55
N TYR A 53 -2.14 -13.12 12.27
CA TYR A 53 -1.94 -13.63 13.63
C TYR A 53 -3.06 -13.16 14.56
N ILE A 54 -3.42 -11.87 14.52
CA ILE A 54 -4.48 -11.30 15.37
C ILE A 54 -5.86 -11.91 15.02
N GLY A 55 -6.26 -11.85 13.75
CA GLY A 55 -7.60 -12.30 13.35
C GLY A 55 -7.76 -13.81 13.22
N GLY A 56 -6.72 -14.48 12.70
CA GLY A 56 -6.76 -15.91 12.40
C GLY A 56 -6.35 -16.80 13.55
N VAL A 57 -5.40 -16.37 14.40
CA VAL A 57 -4.87 -17.19 15.49
C VAL A 57 -5.42 -16.75 16.85
N LEU A 58 -5.44 -15.44 17.14
CA LEU A 58 -5.98 -14.94 18.41
C LEU A 58 -7.51 -14.78 18.38
N HIS A 59 -8.14 -14.83 17.19
CA HIS A 59 -9.57 -14.57 16.98
C HIS A 59 -10.01 -13.18 17.47
N GLU A 60 -9.09 -12.22 17.44
CA GLU A 60 -9.31 -10.83 17.83
C GLU A 60 -9.60 -9.94 16.62
N ASN A 61 -10.25 -8.80 16.83
CA ASN A 61 -10.53 -7.87 15.75
C ASN A 61 -9.23 -7.24 15.21
N ASN A 62 -8.91 -7.48 13.94
CA ASN A 62 -7.72 -6.97 13.26
C ASN A 62 -8.01 -5.79 12.31
N LEU A 63 -9.23 -5.23 12.27
CA LEU A 63 -9.61 -4.16 11.35
C LEU A 63 -8.71 -2.92 11.47
N PHE A 64 -8.26 -2.62 12.69
CA PHE A 64 -7.34 -1.50 12.95
C PHE A 64 -6.00 -1.65 12.19
N MET A 65 -5.56 -2.87 11.87
CA MET A 65 -4.35 -3.13 11.08
C MET A 65 -4.44 -2.53 9.67
N PHE A 66 -5.67 -2.30 9.17
CA PHE A 66 -5.86 -1.68 7.88
C PHE A 66 -5.33 -0.24 7.83
N HIS A 67 -5.37 0.50 8.94
CA HIS A 67 -4.76 1.83 9.03
C HIS A 67 -3.25 1.77 8.82
N TYR A 68 -2.58 0.85 9.50
CA TYR A 68 -1.14 0.65 9.32
C TYR A 68 -0.83 0.26 7.87
N TYR A 69 -1.65 -0.58 7.26
CA TYR A 69 -1.51 -1.01 5.87
C TYR A 69 -1.47 0.19 4.90
N TYR A 70 -2.54 0.98 4.82
CA TYR A 70 -2.62 2.02 3.80
C TYR A 70 -1.71 3.21 4.11
N ILE A 71 -1.45 3.52 5.39
CA ILE A 71 -0.55 4.62 5.78
C ILE A 71 0.90 4.28 5.44
N LEU A 72 1.38 3.08 5.78
CA LEU A 72 2.73 2.65 5.41
C LEU A 72 2.88 2.54 3.89
N GLN A 73 1.89 1.98 3.21
CA GLN A 73 1.84 1.94 1.75
C GLN A 73 1.96 3.34 1.16
N PHE A 74 1.18 4.30 1.65
CA PHE A 74 1.20 5.69 1.20
C PHE A 74 2.59 6.31 1.35
N TYR A 75 3.17 6.30 2.55
CA TYR A 75 4.45 6.97 2.79
C TYR A 75 5.59 6.34 2.00
N ILE A 76 5.73 5.01 2.02
CA ILE A 76 6.84 4.34 1.37
C ILE A 76 6.74 4.48 -0.16
N LEU A 77 5.54 4.29 -0.72
CA LEU A 77 5.37 4.46 -2.17
C LEU A 77 5.47 5.93 -2.59
N THR A 78 5.10 6.89 -1.74
CA THR A 78 5.35 8.31 -2.02
C THR A 78 6.84 8.61 -2.12
N ILE A 79 7.66 8.06 -1.22
CA ILE A 79 9.13 8.16 -1.31
C ILE A 79 9.64 7.50 -2.60
N PHE A 80 9.12 6.32 -2.94
CA PHE A 80 9.47 5.63 -4.18
C PHE A 80 9.19 6.51 -5.40
N TYR A 81 7.99 7.08 -5.51
CA TYR A 81 7.63 7.95 -6.63
C TYR A 81 8.35 9.29 -6.61
N TYR A 82 8.70 9.84 -5.44
CA TYR A 82 9.56 11.01 -5.36
C TYR A 82 10.94 10.75 -5.99
N LEU A 83 11.53 9.58 -5.74
CA LEU A 83 12.79 9.15 -6.37
C LEU A 83 12.64 8.90 -7.88
N LEU A 84 11.46 8.46 -8.33
CA LEU A 84 11.21 8.17 -9.74
C LEU A 84 10.78 9.37 -10.58
N LEU A 85 10.17 10.39 -9.97
CA LEU A 85 9.62 11.55 -10.67
C LEU A 85 10.43 12.82 -10.41
N HIS A 86 11.12 12.92 -9.26
CA HIS A 86 11.79 14.14 -8.79
C HIS A 86 10.89 15.39 -8.82
N ALA A 87 9.58 15.17 -8.66
CA ALA A 87 8.58 16.20 -8.75
C ALA A 87 8.47 16.98 -7.43
N ARG A 88 8.62 18.30 -7.51
CA ARG A 88 8.56 19.22 -6.35
C ARG A 88 7.18 19.27 -5.67
N TRP A 89 6.12 18.85 -6.37
CA TRP A 89 4.76 18.87 -5.85
C TRP A 89 4.46 17.71 -4.89
N ILE A 90 5.22 16.61 -4.96
CA ILE A 90 4.99 15.41 -4.16
C ILE A 90 5.03 15.70 -2.64
N PRO A 91 6.06 16.39 -2.08
CA PRO A 91 6.10 16.69 -0.65
C PRO A 91 4.91 17.52 -0.16
N TYR A 92 4.42 18.48 -0.97
CA TYR A 92 3.27 19.30 -0.60
C TYR A 92 1.99 18.46 -0.53
N VAL A 93 1.79 17.55 -1.49
CA VAL A 93 0.67 16.61 -1.47
C VAL A 93 0.78 15.65 -0.28
N THR A 94 1.97 15.17 0.06
CA THR A 94 2.20 14.37 1.26
C THR A 94 1.75 15.11 2.51
N VAL A 95 2.21 16.35 2.70
CA VAL A 95 1.83 17.17 3.86
C VAL A 95 0.31 17.35 3.92
N LEU A 96 -0.33 17.68 2.80
CA LEU A 96 -1.79 17.85 2.72
C LEU A 96 -2.54 16.58 3.12
N VAL A 97 -2.19 15.43 2.53
CA VAL A 97 -2.83 14.13 2.84
C VAL A 97 -2.61 13.77 4.31
N THR A 98 -1.39 13.93 4.82
CA THR A 98 -1.07 13.68 6.23
C THR A 98 -1.89 14.57 7.16
N SER A 99 -2.03 15.87 6.84
CA SER A 99 -2.84 16.79 7.63
C SER A 99 -4.31 16.37 7.68
N ILE A 100 -4.88 15.92 6.55
CA ILE A 100 -6.25 15.41 6.50
C ILE A 100 -6.40 14.15 7.36
N LEU A 101 -5.46 13.20 7.27
CA LEU A 101 -5.48 11.97 8.08
C LEU A 101 -5.37 12.28 9.58
N VAL A 102 -4.42 13.13 9.97
CA VAL A 102 -4.26 13.55 11.38
C VAL A 102 -5.52 14.23 11.88
N TRP A 103 -6.10 15.14 11.10
CA TRP A 103 -7.35 15.80 11.45
C TRP A 103 -8.49 14.80 11.69
N THR A 104 -8.63 13.78 10.84
CA THR A 104 -9.67 12.75 11.04
C THR A 104 -9.51 12.00 12.36
N TYR A 105 -8.28 11.63 12.75
CA TYR A 105 -8.07 10.90 14.00
C TYR A 105 -8.15 11.78 15.26
N VAL A 106 -7.78 13.07 15.15
CA VAL A 106 -7.93 14.02 16.26
C VAL A 106 -9.40 14.30 16.53
N ARG A 107 -10.21 14.44 15.47
CA ARG A 107 -11.64 14.71 15.59
C ARG A 107 -12.41 13.51 16.14
N ASP A 108 -12.11 12.31 15.66
CA ASP A 108 -12.75 11.08 16.09
C ASP A 108 -11.72 9.95 16.20
N PRO A 109 -11.14 9.73 17.40
CA PRO A 109 -10.18 8.66 17.62
C PRO A 109 -10.77 7.25 17.39
N GLY A 110 -12.09 7.11 17.51
CA GLY A 110 -12.79 5.83 17.31
C GLY A 110 -12.65 5.31 15.88
N VAL A 111 -12.45 6.20 14.90
CA VAL A 111 -12.19 5.86 13.49
C VAL A 111 -10.99 4.94 13.35
N PHE A 112 -9.99 5.02 14.22
CA PHE A 112 -8.80 4.17 14.15
C PHE A 112 -9.08 2.67 14.43
N LEU A 113 -10.17 2.37 15.14
CA LEU A 113 -10.54 1.00 15.47
C LEU A 113 -11.38 0.32 14.38
N VAL A 114 -11.90 1.09 13.42
CA VAL A 114 -12.80 0.62 12.37
C VAL A 114 -12.25 0.92 10.97
N TYR A 115 -12.77 0.28 9.94
CA TYR A 115 -12.35 0.59 8.58
C TYR A 115 -12.64 2.08 8.21
N SER A 116 -11.66 2.79 7.64
CA SER A 116 -11.80 4.19 7.21
C SER A 116 -11.81 4.32 5.68
N PRO A 117 -12.97 4.38 5.02
CA PRO A 117 -13.06 4.49 3.56
C PRO A 117 -12.35 5.74 3.03
N LEU A 118 -12.54 6.87 3.72
CA LEU A 118 -11.97 8.16 3.31
C LEU A 118 -10.44 8.11 3.30
N GLY A 119 -9.81 7.59 4.36
CA GLY A 119 -8.34 7.53 4.44
C GLY A 119 -7.73 6.66 3.34
N VAL A 120 -8.43 5.59 2.98
CA VAL A 120 -8.00 4.61 1.98
C VAL A 120 -8.16 5.18 0.58
N THR A 121 -9.35 5.70 0.25
CA THR A 121 -9.59 6.34 -1.05
C THR A 121 -8.63 7.51 -1.25
N LEU A 122 -8.45 8.38 -0.25
CA LEU A 122 -7.55 9.53 -0.35
C LEU A 122 -6.11 9.12 -0.66
N THR A 123 -5.55 8.20 0.13
CA THR A 123 -4.15 7.79 -0.06
C THR A 123 -3.95 7.03 -1.37
N GLN A 124 -4.84 6.10 -1.71
CA GLN A 124 -4.74 5.31 -2.95
C GLN A 124 -4.95 6.16 -4.21
N SER A 125 -5.88 7.12 -4.21
CA SER A 125 -6.08 8.03 -5.35
C SER A 125 -4.83 8.86 -5.63
N VAL A 126 -4.14 9.34 -4.58
CA VAL A 126 -2.87 10.08 -4.75
C VAL A 126 -1.77 9.17 -5.32
N LEU A 127 -1.65 7.94 -4.82
CA LEU A 127 -0.69 6.97 -5.37
C LEU A 127 -0.99 6.63 -6.84
N ILE A 128 -2.26 6.51 -7.22
CA ILE A 128 -2.67 6.32 -8.63
C ILE A 128 -2.24 7.52 -9.47
N ALA A 129 -2.38 8.75 -8.98
CA ALA A 129 -1.89 9.94 -9.68
C ALA A 129 -0.35 9.88 -9.90
N TYR A 130 0.42 9.40 -8.92
CA TYR A 130 1.86 9.17 -9.09
C TYR A 130 2.17 8.10 -10.13
N ILE A 131 1.42 6.99 -10.12
CA ILE A 131 1.55 5.90 -11.09
C ILE A 131 1.31 6.38 -12.52
N ILE A 132 0.25 7.17 -12.74
CA ILE A 132 -0.09 7.74 -14.04
C ILE A 132 1.00 8.73 -14.49
N SER A 133 1.48 9.57 -13.57
CA SER A 133 2.60 10.50 -13.84
C SER A 133 3.86 9.75 -14.27
N TYR A 134 4.12 8.60 -13.64
CA TYR A 134 5.26 7.76 -14.02
C TYR A 134 5.06 7.06 -15.36
N PHE A 135 3.84 6.59 -15.69
CA PHE A 135 3.54 6.11 -17.04
C PHE A 135 3.83 7.16 -18.11
N TYR A 136 3.40 8.40 -17.90
CA TYR A 136 3.68 9.49 -18.81
C TYR A 136 5.19 9.71 -19.00
N ARG A 137 5.96 9.68 -17.90
CA ARG A 137 7.42 9.77 -17.95
C ARG A 137 8.06 8.58 -18.68
N SER A 138 7.50 7.39 -18.58
CA SER A 138 8.01 6.20 -19.26
C SER A 138 7.85 6.25 -20.79
N LEU A 139 6.87 7.02 -21.30
CA LEU A 139 6.72 7.26 -22.74
C LEU A 139 7.94 7.98 -23.35
N SER A 140 8.69 8.75 -22.54
CA SER A 140 9.93 9.41 -22.99
C SER A 140 11.18 8.53 -22.86
N GLY A 141 11.03 7.21 -22.73
CA GLY A 141 12.14 6.24 -22.69
C GLY A 141 12.62 5.84 -21.29
N HIS A 142 12.01 6.36 -20.22
CA HIS A 142 12.35 5.97 -18.85
C HIS A 142 11.59 4.73 -18.39
N LEU A 143 12.05 3.54 -18.80
CA LEU A 143 11.38 2.25 -18.52
C LEU A 143 11.82 1.57 -17.22
N ARG A 144 12.82 2.11 -16.50
CA ARG A 144 13.35 1.49 -15.28
C ARG A 144 12.31 1.51 -14.16
N TYR A 145 11.76 0.34 -13.79
CA TYR A 145 10.64 0.10 -12.84
C TYR A 145 9.24 0.13 -13.45
N ILE A 146 9.11 0.12 -14.78
CA ILE A 146 7.79 0.08 -15.44
C ILE A 146 6.93 -1.12 -15.01
N TYR A 147 7.52 -2.32 -14.87
CA TYR A 147 6.78 -3.51 -14.44
C TYR A 147 6.27 -3.39 -12.98
N ILE A 148 7.07 -2.76 -12.11
CA ILE A 148 6.63 -2.45 -10.74
C ILE A 148 5.47 -1.46 -10.79
N ASN A 149 5.56 -0.42 -11.61
CA ASN A 149 4.50 0.57 -11.77
C ASN A 149 3.19 -0.06 -12.28
N ILE A 150 3.28 -0.97 -13.27
CA ILE A 150 2.14 -1.73 -13.79
C ILE A 150 1.51 -2.59 -12.68
N GLY A 151 2.33 -3.33 -11.94
CA GLY A 151 1.84 -4.16 -10.83
C GLY A 151 1.13 -3.34 -9.75
N LEU A 152 1.72 -2.20 -9.35
CA LEU A 152 1.11 -1.28 -8.40
C LEU A 152 -0.19 -0.66 -8.93
N PHE A 153 -0.26 -0.34 -10.23
CA PHE A 153 -1.47 0.18 -10.87
C PHE A 153 -2.64 -0.80 -10.74
N PHE A 154 -2.44 -2.05 -11.17
CA PHE A 154 -3.48 -3.07 -11.10
C PHE A 154 -3.86 -3.39 -9.66
N PHE A 155 -2.88 -3.46 -8.77
CA PHE A 155 -3.12 -3.67 -7.35
C PHE A 155 -4.02 -2.57 -6.75
N LEU A 156 -3.67 -1.29 -6.94
CA LEU A 156 -4.39 -0.18 -6.33
C LEU A 156 -5.78 0.03 -6.94
N ILE A 157 -5.93 -0.07 -8.26
CA ILE A 157 -7.26 0.04 -8.88
C ILE A 157 -8.17 -1.08 -8.39
N THR A 158 -7.68 -2.33 -8.34
CA THR A 158 -8.47 -3.45 -7.86
C THR A 158 -8.83 -3.25 -6.38
N SER A 159 -7.89 -2.76 -5.57
CA SER A 159 -8.14 -2.44 -4.16
C SER A 159 -9.24 -1.39 -4.00
N ILE A 160 -9.16 -0.25 -4.70
CA ILE A 160 -10.22 0.78 -4.63
C ILE A 160 -11.56 0.20 -5.07
N LEU A 161 -11.62 -0.59 -6.14
CA LEU A 161 -12.87 -1.17 -6.63
C LEU A 161 -13.51 -2.13 -5.62
N VAL A 162 -12.72 -2.99 -4.99
CA VAL A 162 -13.20 -3.93 -3.96
C VAL A 162 -13.72 -3.16 -2.74
N PHE A 163 -13.03 -2.11 -2.31
CA PHE A 163 -13.48 -1.32 -1.17
C PHE A 163 -14.67 -0.42 -1.49
N ALA A 164 -14.72 0.14 -2.69
CA ALA A 164 -15.87 0.89 -3.16
C ALA A 164 -17.11 -0.01 -3.28
N SER A 165 -16.97 -1.23 -3.82
CA SER A 165 -18.10 -2.16 -3.95
C SER A 165 -18.60 -2.65 -2.59
N GLY A 166 -17.70 -2.98 -1.66
CA GLY A 166 -18.07 -3.39 -0.31
C GLY A 166 -18.82 -2.30 0.46
N ASN A 167 -18.52 -1.02 0.20
CA ASN A 167 -19.19 0.11 0.84
C ASN A 167 -20.50 0.55 0.13
N LEU A 168 -20.79 0.01 -1.06
CA LEU A 168 -22.06 0.22 -1.79
C LEU A 168 -23.12 -0.83 -1.45
N MET A 169 -22.73 -1.94 -0.82
CA MET A 169 -23.61 -3.05 -0.43
C MET A 169 -24.13 -2.97 1.01
N LEU A 170 -23.91 -1.82 1.68
CA LEU A 170 -24.41 -1.50 3.02
C LEU A 170 -25.45 -0.39 2.94
#